data_AF-A0A4R8HT98-F1
#
_entry.id   AF-A0A4R8HT98-F1
#
_cell.length_a   1.000
_cell.length_b   1.000
_cell.length_c   1.000
_cell.angle_alpha   90.00
_cell.angle_beta   90.00
_cell.angle_gamma   90.00
#
_symmetry.space_group_name_H-M   'P 1'
#
loop_
_entity.id
_entity.type
_entity.pdbx_description
1 polymer ?
#
loop_
_entity_poly.entity_id
_entity_poly.type
_entity_poly.pdbx_seq_one_letter_code
_entity_poly.pdbx_strand_id
1 'polypeptide(L)' 'MTASVTVRLDEQTLAALDEMARKTSRSRGEIVARAVEDFVASDARLLEKIIEGLAAADSGDFASDEEVARVRRKFLSSS' A
#
# COMPACT_ATOMS: atom_id res chain seq x y z
N MET A 1 -17.29 6.67 13.39
CA MET A 1 -16.98 5.96 14.66
C MET A 1 -15.47 5.79 14.73
N THR A 2 -14.85 6.02 15.87
CA THR A 2 -13.41 5.74 16.08
C THR A 2 -13.25 4.65 17.13
N ALA A 3 -12.20 3.85 16.99
CA ALA A 3 -11.83 2.80 17.94
C ALA A 3 -10.36 2.97 18.34
N SER A 4 -10.03 2.59 19.58
CA SER A 4 -8.67 2.66 20.09
C SER A 4 -7.97 1.31 19.92
N VAL A 5 -6.70 1.37 19.51
CA VAL A 5 -5.81 0.20 19.45
C VAL A 5 -4.55 0.48 20.27
N THR A 6 -4.01 -0.55 20.92
CA THR A 6 -2.74 -0.46 21.64
C THR A 6 -1.65 -1.10 20.79
N VAL A 7 -0.61 -0.34 20.47
CA VAL A 7 0.55 -0.80 19.70
C VAL A 7 1.78 -0.88 20.59
N ARG A 8 2.67 -1.83 20.31
CA ARG A 8 3.97 -1.95 20.96
C ARG A 8 5.04 -1.48 19.99
N LEU A 9 5.88 -0.56 20.44
CA LEU A 9 7.01 -0.03 19.69
C LEU A 9 8.27 -0.31 20.49
N ASP A 10 9.37 -0.61 19.79
CA ASP A 10 10.68 -0.60 20.43
C ASP A 10 11.08 0.81 20.87
N GLU A 11 12.09 0.89 21.73
CA GLU A 11 12.55 2.14 22.33
C GLU A 11 13.03 3.14 21.27
N GLN A 12 13.72 2.67 20.23
CA GLN A 12 14.24 3.50 19.16
C GLN A 12 13.10 4.15 18.36
N THR A 13 12.09 3.37 18.00
CA THR A 13 10.92 3.84 17.24
C THR A 13 10.08 4.81 18.07
N LEU A 14 9.90 4.53 19.36
CA LEU A 14 9.20 5.44 20.28
C LEU A 14 9.92 6.78 20.39
N ALA A 15 11.25 6.78 20.52
CA ALA A 15 12.04 8.00 20.60
C ALA A 15 11.94 8.84 19.31
N ALA A 16 11.96 8.21 18.14
CA ALA A 16 11.78 8.88 16.85
C ALA A 16 10.37 9.49 16.72
N LEU A 17 9.33 8.75 17.13
CA LEU A 17 7.96 9.24 17.14
C LEU A 17 7.80 10.47 18.07
N ASP A 18 8.47 10.47 19.21
CA ASP A 18 8.47 11.59 20.15
C ASP A 18 9.10 12.85 19.56
N GLU A 19 10.21 12.68 18.86
CA GLU A 19 10.86 13.79 18.18
C GLU A 19 9.98 14.38 17.08
N MET A 20 9.32 13.52 16.29
CA MET A 20 8.36 13.96 15.28
C MET A 20 7.17 14.70 15.89
N ALA A 21 6.59 14.17 16.96
CA ALA A 21 5.49 14.81 17.67
C ALA A 21 5.88 16.22 18.14
N ARG A 22 7.07 16.37 18.74
CA ARG A 22 7.61 17.67 19.16
C ARG A 22 7.81 18.64 17.99
N LYS A 23 8.43 18.18 16.90
CA LYS A 23 8.74 19.03 15.72
C LYS A 23 7.52 19.47 14.94
N THR A 24 6.45 18.66 14.94
CA THR A 24 5.25 18.91 14.13
C THR A 24 4.08 19.48 14.95
N SER A 25 4.25 19.65 16.26
CA SER A 25 3.18 20.03 17.21
C SER A 25 1.95 19.12 17.12
N ARG A 26 2.16 17.84 16.83
CA ARG A 26 1.11 16.80 16.75
C ARG A 26 1.28 15.80 17.88
N SER A 27 0.17 15.19 18.30
CA SER A 27 0.23 14.06 19.23
C SER A 27 0.76 12.80 18.55
N ARG A 28 1.34 11.90 19.36
CA ARG A 28 1.73 10.55 18.91
C ARG A 28 0.56 9.82 18.24
N GLY A 29 -0.63 9.94 18.83
CA GLY A 29 -1.85 9.29 18.34
C GLY A 29 -2.25 9.76 16.95
N GLU A 30 -2.17 11.07 16.68
CA GLU A 30 -2.45 11.61 15.35
C GLU A 30 -1.46 11.12 14.29
N ILE A 31 -0.17 11.05 14.63
CA ILE A 31 0.86 10.54 13.73
C ILE A 31 0.64 9.05 13.44
N VAL A 32 0.39 8.25 14.47
CA VAL A 32 0.14 6.81 14.33
C VAL A 32 -1.14 6.54 13.54
N ALA A 33 -2.24 7.24 13.86
CA ALA A 33 -3.50 7.10 13.13
C ALA A 33 -3.29 7.42 11.65
N ARG A 34 -2.60 8.52 11.34
CA ARG A 34 -2.30 8.89 9.96
C ARG A 34 -1.45 7.85 9.23
N ALA A 35 -0.40 7.36 9.88
CA ALA A 35 0.47 6.33 9.30
C ALA A 35 -0.30 5.04 8.99
N VAL A 36 -1.21 4.62 9.87
CA VAL A 36 -2.07 3.46 9.66
C VAL A 36 -3.07 3.70 8.53
N GLU A 37 -3.69 4.88 8.45
CA GLU A 37 -4.59 5.23 7.34
C GLU A 37 -3.87 5.18 5.99
N ASP A 38 -2.68 5.78 5.89
CA ASP A 38 -1.89 5.80 4.67
C ASP A 38 -1.44 4.38 4.26
N PHE A 39 -1.06 3.56 5.24
CA PHE A 39 -0.72 2.16 5.02
C PHE A 39 -1.91 1.35 4.51
N VAL A 40 -3.06 1.41 5.20
CA VAL A 40 -4.27 0.67 4.80
C VAL A 40 -4.75 1.11 3.42
N ALA A 41 -4.76 2.40 3.11
CA ALA A 41 -5.21 2.90 1.81
C ALA A 41 -4.31 2.45 0.65
N SER A 42 -3.02 2.24 0.91
CA SER A 42 -2.06 1.77 -0.09
C SER A 42 -2.13 0.25 -0.24
N ASP A 43 -2.07 -0.46 0.87
CA ASP A 43 -1.92 -1.92 0.91
C ASP A 43 -3.23 -2.65 0.62
N ALA A 44 -4.39 -2.10 1.03
CA ALA A 44 -5.67 -2.71 0.72
C ALA A 44 -5.89 -2.81 -0.80
N ARG A 45 -5.53 -1.76 -1.55
CA ARG A 45 -5.61 -1.76 -3.02
C ARG A 45 -4.63 -2.74 -3.65
N LEU A 46 -3.45 -2.90 -3.06
CA LEU A 46 -2.47 -3.87 -3.55
C LEU A 46 -2.97 -5.30 -3.33
N LEU A 47 -3.47 -5.60 -2.13
CA LEU A 47 -3.97 -6.91 -1.76
C LEU A 47 -5.18 -7.30 -2.64
N GLU A 48 -6.09 -6.37 -2.88
CA GLU A 48 -7.23 -6.57 -3.77
C GLU A 48 -6.78 -6.94 -5.19
N LYS A 49 -5.82 -6.22 -5.76
CA LYS A 49 -5.25 -6.54 -7.09
C LYS A 49 -4.57 -7.89 -7.14
N ILE A 50 -3.89 -8.31 -6.06
CA ILE A 50 -3.28 -9.63 -5.98
C ILE A 50 -4.36 -10.71 -6.00
N ILE A 51 -5.42 -10.55 -5.20
CA ILE A 51 -6.52 -11.50 -5.13
C ILE A 51 -7.25 -11.58 -6.48
N GLU A 52 -7.55 -10.45 -7.11
CA GLU A 52 -8.15 -10.39 -8.45
C GLU A 52 -7.26 -11.08 -9.50
N GLY A 53 -5.95 -10.80 -9.49
CA GLY A 53 -5.00 -11.41 -10.42
C GLY A 53 -4.89 -12.93 -10.22
N LEU A 54 -4.93 -13.41 -8.98
CA LEU A 54 -4.97 -14.85 -8.67
C LEU A 54 -6.26 -15.48 -9.20
N ALA A 55 -7.42 -14.85 -8.98
CA ALA A 55 -8.70 -15.37 -9.48
C ALA A 55 -8.77 -15.40 -11.01
N ALA A 56 -8.23 -14.38 -11.69
CA ALA A 56 -8.12 -14.36 -13.15
C ALA A 56 -7.20 -15.49 -13.65
N ALA A 57 -6.04 -15.66 -13.01
CA ALA A 57 -5.10 -16.74 -13.34
C ALA A 57 -5.72 -18.14 -13.14
N ASP A 58 -6.41 -18.36 -12.02
CA ASP A 58 -7.07 -19.63 -11.70
C ASP A 58 -8.22 -19.94 -12.68
N SER A 59 -8.87 -18.92 -13.23
CA SER A 59 -9.90 -19.08 -14.27
C SER A 59 -9.35 -19.18 -15.70
N GLY A 60 -8.02 -19.07 -15.86
CA GLY A 60 -7.35 -19.11 -17.16
C GLY A 60 -7.51 -17.82 -17.99
N ASP A 61 -7.92 -16.72 -17.36
CA ASP A 61 -8.09 -15.40 -17.99
C ASP A 61 -6.73 -14.72 -18.20
N PHE A 62 -5.95 -15.29 -19.10
CA PHE A 62 -4.69 -14.74 -19.57
C PHE A 62 -4.86 -14.15 -20.97
N ALA A 63 -4.15 -13.04 -21.21
CA ALA A 63 -4.06 -12.47 -22.55
C ALA A 63 -3.42 -13.48 -23.51
N SER A 64 -3.93 -13.50 -24.74
CA SER A 64 -3.35 -14.29 -25.82
C SER A 64 -2.01 -13.72 -26.29
N ASP A 65 -1.21 -14.54 -26.95
CA ASP A 65 0.07 -14.13 -27.53
C ASP A 65 -0.05 -12.92 -28.47
N GLU A 66 -1.14 -12.84 -29.24
CA GLU A 66 -1.41 -11.75 -30.17
C GLU A 66 -1.68 -10.42 -29.43
N GLU A 67 -2.41 -10.47 -28.32
CA GLU A 67 -2.69 -9.30 -27.48
C GLU A 67 -1.43 -8.77 -26.82
N VAL A 68 -0.58 -9.68 -26.31
CA VAL A 68 0.73 -9.35 -25.75
C VAL A 68 1.62 -8.70 -26.81
N ALA A 69 1.66 -9.26 -28.03
CA ALA A 69 2.44 -8.71 -29.14
C ALA A 69 1.95 -7.31 -29.58
N ARG A 70 0.64 -7.07 -29.53
CA ARG A 70 0.05 -5.74 -29.81
C ARG A 70 0.47 -4.71 -28.76
N VAL A 71 0.41 -5.03 -27.47
CA VAL A 71 0.83 -4.13 -26.38
C VAL A 71 2.33 -3.83 -26.47
N ARG A 72 3.17 -4.86 -26.68
CA ARG A 72 4.62 -4.69 -26.87
C ARG A 72 4.93 -3.70 -27.98
N ARG A 73 4.31 -3.83 -29.16
CA ARG A 73 4.52 -2.89 -30.27
C ARG A 73 4.15 -1.46 -29.91
N LYS A 74 3.04 -1.25 -29.21
CA LYS A 74 2.58 0.09 -28.81
C LYS A 74 3.58 0.85 -27.92
N PHE A 75 4.27 0.16 -27.01
CA PHE A 75 5.13 0.81 -26.01
C PHE A 75 6.63 0.70 -26.29
N LEU A 76 7.07 -0.29 -27.07
CA LEU A 76 8.47 -0.44 -27.48
C LEU A 76 8.81 0.28 -28.79
N SER A 77 7.81 0.76 -29.56
CA SER A 77 8.06 1.59 -30.75
C SER A 77 8.12 3.10 -30.44
N SER A 78 8.12 3.49 -29.16
CA SER A 78 8.17 4.88 -28.70
C SER A 78 9.45 5.20 -27.92
N SER A 79 10.50 4.38 -28.06
CA SER A 79 11.86 4.65 -27.60
C SER A 79 12.84 4.59 -28.76
#